data_AF-A0A9W9XB27-F1
#
_entry.id   AF-A0A9W9XB27-F1
#
_cell.length_a   1.000
_cell.length_b   1.000
_cell.length_c   1.000
_cell.angle_alpha   90.00
_cell.angle_beta   90.00
_cell.angle_gamma   90.00
#
_symmetry.space_group_name_H-M   'P 1'
#
loop_
_entity.id
_entity.type
_entity.pdbx_description
1 polymer ?
#
loop_
_entity_poly.entity_id
_entity_poly.type
_entity_poly.pdbx_seq_one_letter_code
_entity_poly.pdbx_strand_id
1 'polypeptide(L)'
;MQYLTQDVITAVGFGKPAGYLEADRDMYGILETSEALHRPVHMITLLPTVRKILESRLLKPFHPKPHDGRGVGRFLGYIKDLVDERYADLKTSHTDILQSFINSGLSRPEVESEALVTVFGGTDTTSTALRNIIFYLSTTPQAYREVQAEIDGAVKTVTRPVISDAEAEALPFLQACIKEGLRIFPPSMGLMGKVCPHDDIICGVKVPANTKVAWSALAIMRNRSIFGENADVYDPQRWIDAPIERRREMDASYGLVFATGTRWECLGKRLAYIELGKTIFEVGAISHVPRPVVLIRILQLFRRFDFAMVDPIVPFRWANHGLTAHFGMNVRITRRVGLDGEEAS
;
A
#
# COMPACT_ATOMS: atom_id res chain seq x y z
N MET A 1 1.11 -11.20 0.31
CA MET A 1 0.93 -9.75 0.08
C MET A 1 1.96 -8.94 0.86
N GLN A 2 1.96 -8.95 2.19
CA GLN A 2 2.97 -8.21 2.97
C GLN A 2 4.42 -8.55 2.60
N TYR A 3 4.76 -9.83 2.40
CA TYR A 3 6.09 -10.23 1.91
C TYR A 3 6.44 -9.66 0.54
N LEU A 4 5.46 -9.58 -0.38
CA LEU A 4 5.66 -9.01 -1.71
C LEU A 4 5.97 -7.50 -1.60
N THR A 5 5.13 -6.75 -0.89
CA THR A 5 5.30 -5.29 -0.75
C THR A 5 6.58 -4.95 0.02
N GLN A 6 6.97 -5.79 0.99
CA GLN A 6 8.23 -5.67 1.71
C GLN A 6 9.45 -5.84 0.78
N ASP A 7 9.43 -6.86 -0.08
CA ASP A 7 10.52 -7.08 -1.05
C ASP A 7 10.55 -6.00 -2.12
N VAL A 8 9.39 -5.51 -2.58
CA VAL A 8 9.31 -4.40 -3.54
C VAL A 8 9.85 -3.11 -2.94
N ILE A 9 9.40 -2.70 -1.75
CA ILE A 9 9.85 -1.43 -1.15
C ILE A 9 11.34 -1.47 -0.82
N THR A 10 11.88 -2.62 -0.42
CA THR A 10 13.31 -2.76 -0.15
C THR A 10 14.14 -2.79 -1.44
N ALA A 11 13.65 -3.44 -2.50
CA ALA A 11 14.29 -3.40 -3.81
C ALA A 11 14.33 -1.99 -4.42
N VAL A 12 13.22 -1.26 -4.37
CA VAL A 12 13.14 0.12 -4.87
C VAL A 12 13.86 1.10 -3.93
N GLY A 13 13.78 0.86 -2.63
CA GLY A 13 14.33 1.73 -1.59
C GLY A 13 15.84 1.65 -1.45
N PHE A 14 16.40 0.44 -1.56
CA PHE A 14 17.79 0.14 -1.19
C PHE A 14 18.54 -0.67 -2.25
N GLY A 15 17.93 -0.89 -3.42
CA GLY A 15 18.54 -1.58 -4.56
C GLY A 15 18.52 -3.12 -4.48
N LYS A 16 18.03 -3.71 -3.39
CA LYS A 16 17.91 -5.17 -3.24
C LYS A 16 16.68 -5.57 -2.42
N PRO A 17 15.97 -6.65 -2.80
CA PRO A 17 14.88 -7.19 -2.00
C PRO A 17 15.41 -7.78 -0.70
N ALA A 18 14.64 -7.67 0.37
CA ALA A 18 14.97 -8.26 1.67
C ALA A 18 14.88 -9.80 1.70
N GLY A 19 14.21 -10.42 0.72
CA GLY A 19 14.13 -11.87 0.55
C GLY A 19 12.97 -12.52 1.31
N TYR A 20 11.94 -11.76 1.68
CA TYR A 20 10.77 -12.25 2.40
C TYR A 20 9.98 -13.29 1.59
N LEU A 21 9.84 -13.08 0.28
CA LEU A 21 9.14 -14.02 -0.60
C LEU A 21 9.88 -15.35 -0.75
N GLU A 22 11.20 -15.32 -0.82
CA GLU A 22 12.02 -16.53 -0.98
C GLU A 22 12.08 -17.33 0.32
N ALA A 23 12.23 -16.65 1.45
CA ALA A 23 12.32 -17.29 2.76
C ALA A 23 10.95 -17.72 3.32
N ASP A 24 9.84 -17.19 2.77
CA ASP A 24 8.45 -17.40 3.21
C ASP A 24 8.24 -17.22 4.73
N ARG A 25 8.96 -16.25 5.31
CA ARG A 25 8.91 -15.95 6.75
C ARG A 25 9.28 -14.50 7.02
N ASP A 26 8.82 -13.97 8.15
CA ASP A 26 9.23 -12.63 8.60
C ASP A 26 10.68 -12.65 9.10
N MET A 27 11.61 -12.42 8.17
CA MET A 27 13.04 -12.57 8.40
C MET A 27 13.56 -11.65 9.51
N TYR A 28 13.07 -10.41 9.57
CA TYR A 28 13.58 -9.37 10.47
C TYR A 28 12.55 -8.92 11.53
N GLY A 29 11.41 -9.61 11.63
CA GLY A 29 10.33 -9.29 12.58
C GLY A 29 9.58 -8.00 12.23
N ILE A 30 9.63 -7.55 10.97
CA ILE A 30 9.06 -6.27 10.52
C ILE A 30 7.54 -6.30 10.58
N LEU A 31 6.92 -7.39 10.14
CA LEU A 31 5.47 -7.51 10.10
C LEU A 31 4.92 -7.65 11.52
N GLU A 32 5.51 -8.52 12.34
CA GLU A 32 5.14 -8.67 13.75
C GLU A 32 5.26 -7.34 14.48
N THR A 33 6.38 -6.64 14.27
CA THR A 33 6.62 -5.33 14.88
C THR A 33 5.61 -4.29 14.40
N SER A 34 5.31 -4.24 13.11
CA SER A 34 4.35 -3.28 12.58
C SER A 34 2.96 -3.50 13.18
N GLU A 35 2.48 -4.75 13.18
CA GLU A 35 1.19 -5.10 13.77
C GLU A 35 1.10 -4.73 15.27
N ALA A 36 2.18 -4.97 16.03
CA ALA A 36 2.25 -4.61 17.45
C ALA A 36 2.33 -3.09 17.69
N LEU A 37 2.96 -2.34 16.80
CA LEU A 37 3.21 -0.91 16.98
C LEU A 37 2.06 0.00 16.55
N HIS A 38 1.15 -0.46 15.68
CA HIS A 38 0.05 0.38 15.16
C HIS A 38 -0.72 1.11 16.28
N ARG A 39 -1.23 0.37 17.28
CA ARG A 39 -1.99 0.95 18.40
C ARG A 39 -1.18 1.96 19.22
N PRO A 40 0.01 1.59 19.77
CA PRO A 40 0.86 2.53 20.49
C PRO A 40 1.22 3.79 19.71
N VAL A 41 1.67 3.65 18.46
CA VAL A 41 2.11 4.79 17.62
C VAL A 41 0.98 5.79 17.41
N HIS A 42 -0.23 5.31 17.16
CA HIS A 42 -1.37 6.20 17.00
C HIS A 42 -1.80 6.88 18.30
N MET A 43 -1.82 6.15 19.43
CA MET A 43 -2.07 6.75 20.74
C MET A 43 -1.08 7.87 21.06
N ILE A 44 0.21 7.66 20.77
CA ILE A 44 1.26 8.68 20.94
C ILE A 44 1.01 9.90 20.04
N THR A 45 0.55 9.68 18.81
CA THR A 45 0.29 10.74 17.83
C THR A 45 -0.92 11.60 18.19
N LEU A 46 -1.91 11.03 18.90
CA LEU A 46 -3.13 11.72 19.32
C LEU A 46 -3.03 12.36 20.71
N LEU A 47 -2.08 11.91 21.55
CA LEU A 47 -1.91 12.38 22.92
C LEU A 47 -0.53 13.04 23.10
N PRO A 48 -0.41 14.36 22.89
CA PRO A 48 0.86 15.07 22.99
C PRO A 48 1.57 14.89 24.34
N THR A 49 0.80 14.71 25.42
CA THR A 49 1.32 14.46 26.77
C THR A 49 2.04 13.11 26.85
N VAL A 50 1.47 12.05 26.26
CA VAL A 50 2.09 10.71 26.22
C VAL A 50 3.39 10.77 25.42
N ARG A 51 3.38 11.45 24.27
CA ARG A 51 4.58 11.68 23.46
C ARG A 51 5.69 12.36 24.27
N LYS A 52 5.38 13.46 24.97
CA LYS A 52 6.35 14.18 25.82
C LYS A 52 6.95 13.30 26.92
N ILE A 53 6.14 12.41 27.50
CA ILE A 53 6.60 11.45 28.50
C ILE A 53 7.59 10.46 27.87
N LEU A 54 7.25 9.87 26.72
CA LEU A 54 8.12 8.90 26.01
C LEU A 54 9.43 9.51 25.51
N GLU A 55 9.41 10.78 25.09
CA GLU A 55 10.59 11.53 24.66
C GLU A 55 11.45 12.03 25.85
N SER A 56 10.98 11.86 27.09
CA SER A 56 11.71 12.31 28.28
C SER A 56 13.03 11.56 28.45
N ARG A 57 14.03 12.24 29.03
CA ARG A 57 15.36 11.66 29.28
C ARG A 57 15.31 10.41 30.17
N LEU A 58 14.27 10.28 30.99
CA LEU A 58 14.08 9.15 31.91
C LEU A 58 13.74 7.85 31.17
N LEU A 59 13.03 7.92 30.05
CA LEU A 59 12.59 6.74 29.29
C LEU A 59 13.56 6.35 28.16
N LYS A 60 14.53 7.20 27.83
CA LYS A 60 15.56 6.92 26.80
C LYS A 60 16.27 5.57 26.98
N PRO A 61 16.66 5.11 28.19
CA PRO A 61 17.31 3.81 28.36
C PRO A 61 16.45 2.61 27.96
N PHE A 62 15.12 2.78 27.94
CA PHE A 62 14.14 1.75 27.61
C PHE A 62 13.69 1.80 26.14
N HIS A 63 14.23 2.73 25.34
CA HIS A 63 13.94 2.77 23.91
C HIS A 63 14.57 1.55 23.20
N PRO A 64 13.91 1.03 22.15
CA PRO A 64 14.47 -0.05 21.34
C PRO A 64 15.83 0.34 20.76
N LYS A 65 16.76 -0.62 20.71
CA LYS A 65 18.13 -0.42 20.23
C LYS A 65 18.39 -1.28 18.99
N PRO A 66 19.22 -0.82 18.04
CA PRO A 66 19.52 -1.56 16.81
C PRO A 66 20.07 -2.99 17.02
N HIS A 67 20.69 -3.25 18.17
CA HIS A 67 21.26 -4.55 18.51
C HIS A 67 20.26 -5.51 19.18
N ASP A 68 19.00 -5.11 19.39
CA ASP A 68 18.01 -5.99 20.02
C ASP A 68 17.66 -7.13 19.06
N GLY A 69 17.65 -8.37 19.55
CA GLY A 69 17.40 -9.55 18.71
C GLY A 69 15.95 -9.74 18.26
N ARG A 70 15.02 -8.87 18.66
CA ARG A 70 13.58 -8.96 18.33
C ARG A 70 12.89 -7.60 18.33
N GLY A 71 11.70 -7.54 17.72
CA GLY A 71 10.84 -6.35 17.72
C GLY A 71 11.47 -5.16 16.98
N VAL A 72 11.07 -3.94 17.39
CA VAL A 72 11.51 -2.66 16.81
C VAL A 72 13.03 -2.55 16.70
N GLY A 73 13.76 -3.00 17.72
CA GLY A 73 15.21 -2.87 17.74
C GLY A 73 15.90 -3.72 16.67
N ARG A 74 15.41 -4.93 16.39
CA ARG A 74 15.92 -5.76 15.28
C ARG A 74 15.73 -5.08 13.93
N PHE A 75 14.57 -4.44 13.74
CA PHE A 75 14.28 -3.72 12.52
C PHE A 75 15.17 -2.46 12.36
N LEU A 76 15.42 -1.74 13.46
CA LEU A 76 16.38 -0.63 13.46
C LEU A 76 17.79 -1.10 13.10
N GLY A 77 18.20 -2.29 13.57
CA GLY A 77 19.45 -2.94 13.18
C GLY A 77 19.54 -3.19 11.68
N TYR A 78 18.50 -3.77 11.09
CA TYR A 78 18.44 -4.00 9.65
C TYR A 78 18.57 -2.71 8.82
N ILE A 79 17.83 -1.65 9.18
CA ILE A 79 17.94 -0.34 8.50
C ILE A 79 19.36 0.21 8.65
N LYS A 80 19.93 0.11 9.86
CA LYS A 80 21.29 0.55 10.11
C LYS A 80 22.30 -0.18 9.24
N ASP A 81 22.20 -1.49 9.12
CA ASP A 81 23.11 -2.30 8.29
C ASP A 81 23.06 -1.88 6.81
N LEU A 82 21.86 -1.60 6.28
CA LEU A 82 21.69 -1.09 4.92
C LEU A 82 22.34 0.28 4.71
N VAL A 83 22.16 1.19 5.67
CA VAL A 83 22.80 2.51 5.62
C VAL A 83 24.32 2.37 5.74
N ASP A 84 24.81 1.53 6.64
CA ASP A 84 26.23 1.33 6.88
C ASP A 84 26.92 0.74 5.63
N GLU A 85 26.28 -0.23 4.97
CA GLU A 85 26.71 -0.78 3.68
C GLU A 85 26.78 0.31 2.60
N ARG A 86 25.78 1.19 2.52
CA ARG A 86 25.77 2.30 1.55
C ARG A 86 26.89 3.30 1.81
N TYR A 87 27.12 3.68 3.07
CA TYR A 87 28.17 4.65 3.40
C TYR A 87 29.58 4.05 3.31
N ALA A 88 29.72 2.73 3.35
CA ALA A 88 31.00 2.05 3.09
C ALA A 88 31.45 2.20 1.63
N ASP A 89 30.51 2.32 0.68
CA ASP A 89 30.80 2.56 -0.73
C ASP A 89 29.87 3.61 -1.36
N LEU A 90 30.24 4.88 -1.17
CA LEU A 90 29.57 6.02 -1.82
C LEU A 90 30.05 6.27 -3.27
N LYS A 91 31.05 5.52 -3.75
CA LYS A 91 31.59 5.71 -5.11
C LYS A 91 30.74 4.99 -6.15
N THR A 92 30.10 3.89 -5.76
CA THR A 92 29.15 3.20 -6.61
C THR A 92 27.89 4.04 -6.78
N SER A 93 27.51 4.27 -8.04
CA SER A 93 26.28 5.00 -8.36
C SER A 93 25.09 4.05 -8.22
N HIS A 94 24.12 4.43 -7.38
CA HIS A 94 22.86 3.73 -7.18
C HIS A 94 21.68 4.57 -7.68
N THR A 95 20.63 3.92 -8.17
CA THR A 95 19.40 4.58 -8.67
C THR A 95 18.20 4.34 -7.76
N ASP A 96 18.44 4.17 -6.44
CA ASP A 96 17.42 3.88 -5.43
C ASP A 96 17.10 5.09 -4.52
N ILE A 97 16.06 4.95 -3.71
CA ILE A 97 15.56 6.03 -2.82
C ILE A 97 16.63 6.44 -1.79
N LEU A 98 17.36 5.47 -1.23
CA LEU A 98 18.42 5.74 -0.25
C LEU A 98 19.51 6.65 -0.84
N GLN A 99 19.87 6.45 -2.11
CA GLN A 99 20.83 7.33 -2.78
C GLN A 99 20.28 8.75 -2.92
N SER A 100 18.99 8.90 -3.22
CA SER A 100 18.33 10.19 -3.33
C SER A 100 18.42 10.99 -2.02
N PHE A 101 18.23 10.33 -0.86
CA PHE A 101 18.38 10.94 0.46
C PHE A 101 19.79 11.49 0.70
N ILE A 102 20.82 10.70 0.35
CA ILE A 102 22.22 11.11 0.46
C ILE A 102 22.51 12.29 -0.47
N ASN A 103 22.10 12.21 -1.73
CA ASN A 103 22.30 13.26 -2.72
C ASN A 103 21.58 14.57 -2.36
N SER A 104 20.50 14.49 -1.58
CA SER A 104 19.77 15.64 -1.06
C SER A 104 20.45 16.31 0.14
N GLY A 105 21.59 15.80 0.60
CA GLY A 105 22.38 16.38 1.68
C GLY A 105 21.86 16.08 3.10
N LEU A 106 21.02 15.06 3.26
CA LEU A 106 20.57 14.63 4.58
C LEU A 106 21.73 14.10 5.41
N SER A 107 21.72 14.40 6.71
CA SER A 107 22.68 13.82 7.65
C SER A 107 22.42 12.32 7.81
N ARG A 108 23.44 11.54 8.19
CA ARG A 108 23.30 10.09 8.36
C ARG A 108 22.14 9.67 9.28
N PRO A 109 21.90 10.32 10.44
CA PRO A 109 20.73 9.99 11.26
C PRO A 109 19.39 10.30 10.58
N GLU A 110 19.33 11.34 9.75
CA GLU A 110 18.13 11.65 8.94
C GLU A 110 17.93 10.60 7.86
N VAL A 111 19.00 10.16 7.18
CA VAL A 111 18.94 9.06 6.20
C VAL A 111 18.44 7.76 6.85
N GLU A 112 18.95 7.39 8.02
CA GLU A 112 18.48 6.23 8.79
C GLU A 112 16.98 6.36 9.13
N SER A 113 16.53 7.55 9.54
CA SER A 113 15.12 7.84 9.86
C SER A 113 14.22 7.77 8.63
N GLU A 114 14.61 8.35 7.50
CA GLU A 114 13.83 8.33 6.26
C GLU A 114 13.77 6.93 5.63
N ALA A 115 14.84 6.14 5.74
CA ALA A 115 14.86 4.74 5.35
C ALA A 115 13.84 3.92 6.16
N LEU A 116 13.76 4.14 7.47
CA LEU A 116 12.78 3.51 8.35
C LEU A 116 11.34 3.83 7.93
N VAL A 117 11.05 5.12 7.69
CA VAL A 117 9.71 5.59 7.27
C VAL A 117 9.34 5.02 5.90
N THR A 118 10.29 4.93 4.98
CA THR A 118 10.07 4.39 3.63
C THR A 118 9.57 2.95 3.68
N VAL A 119 10.23 2.08 4.46
CA VAL A 119 9.85 0.66 4.57
C VAL A 119 8.49 0.47 5.25
N PHE A 120 8.25 1.17 6.37
CA PHE A 120 6.96 1.11 7.05
C PHE A 120 5.83 1.62 6.16
N GLY A 121 6.04 2.78 5.53
CA GLY A 121 5.05 3.43 4.69
C GLY A 121 4.67 2.61 3.47
N GLY A 122 5.64 2.00 2.78
CA GLY A 122 5.41 1.23 1.54
C GLY A 122 4.84 -0.17 1.75
N THR A 123 5.04 -0.77 2.92
CA THR A 123 4.65 -2.18 3.15
C THR A 123 3.19 -2.33 3.54
N ASP A 124 2.78 -1.75 4.67
CA ASP A 124 1.46 -2.05 5.23
C ASP A 124 0.33 -1.38 4.48
N THR A 125 0.56 -0.17 3.96
CA THR A 125 -0.46 0.57 3.20
C THR A 125 -0.78 -0.14 1.88
N THR A 126 0.24 -0.49 1.10
CA THR A 126 0.09 -1.20 -0.18
C THR A 126 -0.47 -2.60 0.01
N SER A 127 0.02 -3.36 0.99
CA SER A 127 -0.49 -4.72 1.23
C SER A 127 -1.94 -4.73 1.69
N THR A 128 -2.35 -3.74 2.49
CA THR A 128 -3.75 -3.52 2.89
C THR A 128 -4.62 -3.16 1.69
N ALA A 129 -4.17 -2.24 0.83
CA ALA A 129 -4.87 -1.88 -0.41
C ALA A 129 -5.06 -3.11 -1.32
N LEU A 130 -4.00 -3.88 -1.56
CA LEU A 130 -4.06 -5.12 -2.36
C LEU A 130 -5.09 -6.11 -1.79
N ARG A 131 -5.03 -6.36 -0.48
CA ARG A 131 -5.98 -7.25 0.21
C ARG A 131 -7.43 -6.79 0.03
N ASN A 132 -7.69 -5.50 0.19
CA ASN A 132 -9.04 -4.94 0.01
C ASN A 132 -9.54 -5.06 -1.41
N ILE A 133 -8.73 -4.68 -2.39
CA ILE A 133 -9.13 -4.76 -3.80
C ILE A 133 -9.42 -6.21 -4.18
N ILE A 134 -8.55 -7.14 -3.78
CA ILE A 134 -8.75 -8.58 -3.99
C ILE A 134 -10.05 -9.06 -3.34
N PHE A 135 -10.29 -8.68 -2.09
CA PHE A 135 -11.51 -9.04 -1.38
C PHE A 135 -12.74 -8.56 -2.15
N TYR A 136 -12.83 -7.26 -2.45
CA TYR A 136 -13.98 -6.69 -3.12
C TYR A 136 -14.18 -7.24 -4.54
N LEU A 137 -13.12 -7.47 -5.30
CA LEU A 137 -13.21 -8.13 -6.60
C LEU A 137 -13.75 -9.56 -6.45
N SER A 138 -13.23 -10.34 -5.50
CA SER A 138 -13.67 -11.73 -5.29
C SER A 138 -15.13 -11.84 -4.81
N THR A 139 -15.67 -10.81 -4.17
CA THR A 139 -17.05 -10.77 -3.67
C THR A 139 -18.00 -9.96 -4.53
N THR A 140 -17.54 -9.38 -5.65
CA THR A 140 -18.35 -8.57 -6.56
C THR A 140 -18.30 -9.17 -7.97
N PRO A 141 -19.16 -10.17 -8.28
CA PRO A 141 -19.05 -10.95 -9.52
C PRO A 141 -19.12 -10.12 -10.80
N GLN A 142 -19.85 -9.01 -10.82
CA GLN A 142 -19.91 -8.11 -11.97
C GLN A 142 -18.55 -7.46 -12.23
N ALA A 143 -18.01 -6.75 -11.24
CA ALA A 143 -16.69 -6.11 -11.33
C ALA A 143 -15.59 -7.14 -11.66
N TYR A 144 -15.65 -8.33 -11.06
CA TYR A 144 -14.72 -9.42 -11.35
C TYR A 144 -14.71 -9.80 -12.83
N ARG A 145 -15.90 -10.04 -13.42
CA ARG A 145 -16.00 -10.44 -14.84
C ARG A 145 -15.54 -9.34 -15.78
N GLU A 146 -15.82 -8.09 -15.46
CA GLU A 146 -15.48 -6.95 -16.31
C GLU A 146 -13.98 -6.65 -16.29
N VAL A 147 -13.35 -6.62 -15.11
CA VAL A 147 -11.89 -6.48 -15.01
C VAL A 147 -11.18 -7.68 -15.63
N GLN A 148 -11.72 -8.88 -15.47
CA GLN A 148 -11.20 -10.07 -16.13
C GLN A 148 -11.25 -9.93 -17.65
N ALA A 149 -12.39 -9.53 -18.23
CA ALA A 149 -12.52 -9.36 -19.67
C ALA A 149 -11.57 -8.28 -20.24
N GLU A 150 -11.36 -7.17 -19.53
CA GLU A 150 -10.40 -6.13 -19.92
C GLU A 150 -8.97 -6.68 -19.93
N ILE A 151 -8.59 -7.40 -18.87
CA ILE A 151 -7.26 -8.02 -18.75
C ILE A 151 -7.07 -9.11 -19.83
N ASP A 152 -8.06 -9.98 -20.08
CA ASP A 152 -8.04 -11.01 -21.14
C ASP A 152 -7.76 -10.39 -22.52
N GLY A 153 -8.31 -9.20 -22.77
CA GLY A 153 -8.06 -8.43 -23.98
C GLY A 153 -6.63 -7.92 -24.05
N ALA A 154 -6.14 -7.31 -22.98
CA ALA A 154 -4.82 -6.70 -22.91
C ALA A 154 -3.67 -7.73 -22.98
N VAL A 155 -3.85 -8.92 -22.40
CA VAL A 155 -2.85 -10.00 -22.42
C VAL A 155 -2.46 -10.38 -23.86
N LYS A 156 -3.39 -10.26 -24.83
CA LYS A 156 -3.11 -10.56 -26.25
C LYS A 156 -2.08 -9.61 -26.87
N THR A 157 -1.90 -8.43 -26.29
CA THR A 157 -0.98 -7.40 -26.78
C THR A 157 0.28 -7.26 -25.93
N VAL A 158 0.30 -7.83 -24.71
CA VAL A 158 1.47 -7.79 -23.83
C VAL A 158 2.56 -8.72 -24.37
N THR A 159 3.73 -8.14 -24.68
CA THR A 159 4.88 -8.86 -25.25
C THR A 159 5.90 -9.28 -24.20
N ARG A 160 5.74 -8.84 -22.94
CA ARG A 160 6.68 -9.03 -21.84
C ARG A 160 6.16 -10.06 -20.84
N PRO A 161 7.04 -10.73 -20.06
CA PRO A 161 6.60 -11.66 -19.03
C PRO A 161 5.76 -11.04 -17.91
N VAL A 162 5.93 -9.73 -17.68
CA VAL A 162 5.22 -8.90 -16.71
C VAL A 162 4.81 -7.61 -17.43
N ILE A 163 3.59 -7.14 -17.19
CA ILE A 163 3.07 -5.90 -17.79
C ILE A 163 3.94 -4.68 -17.41
N SER A 164 4.08 -3.72 -18.33
CA SER A 164 4.67 -2.42 -18.00
C SER A 164 3.71 -1.54 -17.20
N ASP A 165 4.26 -0.55 -16.50
CA ASP A 165 3.46 0.45 -15.78
C ASP A 165 2.46 1.16 -16.71
N ALA A 166 2.94 1.63 -17.86
CA ALA A 166 2.13 2.33 -18.84
C ALA A 166 1.00 1.48 -19.43
N GLU A 167 1.25 0.19 -19.69
CA GLU A 167 0.20 -0.73 -20.17
C GLU A 167 -0.87 -0.96 -19.09
N ALA A 168 -0.48 -1.09 -17.80
CA ALA A 168 -1.44 -1.27 -16.71
C ALA A 168 -2.24 0.01 -16.42
N GLU A 169 -1.61 1.18 -16.54
CA GLU A 169 -2.27 2.49 -16.41
C GLU A 169 -3.31 2.72 -17.52
N ALA A 170 -3.08 2.16 -18.71
CA ALA A 170 -3.97 2.29 -19.86
C ALA A 170 -5.27 1.46 -19.77
N LEU A 171 -5.45 0.65 -18.72
CA LEU A 171 -6.64 -0.20 -18.52
C LEU A 171 -7.68 0.53 -17.64
N PRO A 172 -8.69 1.18 -18.24
CA PRO A 172 -9.58 2.08 -17.51
C PRO A 172 -10.38 1.39 -16.40
N PHE A 173 -10.84 0.15 -16.61
CA PHE A 173 -11.64 -0.54 -15.61
C PHE A 173 -10.78 -1.08 -14.46
N LEU A 174 -9.55 -1.54 -14.73
CA LEU A 174 -8.55 -1.85 -13.71
C LEU A 174 -8.25 -0.62 -12.85
N GLN A 175 -8.02 0.54 -13.46
CA GLN A 175 -7.82 1.79 -12.71
C GLN A 175 -9.05 2.18 -11.88
N ALA A 176 -10.25 1.96 -12.41
CA ALA A 176 -11.50 2.15 -11.66
C ALA A 176 -11.61 1.21 -10.45
N CYS A 177 -11.22 -0.06 -10.59
CA CYS A 177 -11.21 -1.04 -9.50
C CYS A 177 -10.22 -0.65 -8.38
N ILE A 178 -9.04 -0.15 -8.76
CA ILE A 178 -8.01 0.33 -7.82
C ILE A 178 -8.52 1.56 -7.07
N LYS A 179 -9.04 2.55 -7.79
CA LYS A 179 -9.62 3.77 -7.19
C LYS A 179 -10.76 3.43 -6.25
N GLU A 180 -11.65 2.54 -6.67
CA GLU A 180 -12.78 2.16 -5.84
C GLU A 180 -12.35 1.40 -4.59
N GLY A 181 -11.34 0.53 -4.68
CA GLY A 181 -10.82 -0.20 -3.52
C GLY A 181 -10.15 0.72 -2.50
N LEU A 182 -9.37 1.69 -3.00
CA LEU A 182 -8.75 2.73 -2.17
C LEU A 182 -9.77 3.70 -1.57
N ARG A 183 -10.84 4.04 -2.29
CA ARG A 183 -11.94 4.88 -1.80
C ARG A 183 -12.72 4.16 -0.71
N ILE A 184 -13.23 2.97 -1.01
CA ILE A 184 -14.15 2.27 -0.11
C ILE A 184 -13.45 1.88 1.20
N PHE A 185 -12.16 1.57 1.12
CA PHE A 185 -11.36 1.16 2.25
C PHE A 185 -9.94 1.75 2.17
N PRO A 186 -9.78 3.03 2.58
CA PRO A 186 -8.48 3.68 2.58
C PRO A 186 -7.50 2.98 3.53
N PRO A 187 -6.26 2.65 3.09
CA PRO A 187 -5.27 2.03 3.98
C PRO A 187 -4.92 2.89 5.20
N SER A 188 -4.92 4.22 5.02
CA SER A 188 -4.75 5.20 6.09
C SER A 188 -6.07 5.95 6.34
N MET A 189 -6.59 5.85 7.57
CA MET A 189 -7.81 6.55 8.00
C MET A 189 -7.57 7.44 9.23
N GLY A 190 -6.31 7.61 9.64
CA GLY A 190 -5.93 8.42 10.79
C GLY A 190 -6.16 9.91 10.54
N LEU A 191 -6.31 10.66 11.63
CA LEU A 191 -6.43 12.11 11.56
C LEU A 191 -5.11 12.74 11.09
N MET A 192 -5.05 13.11 9.82
CA MET A 192 -3.92 13.82 9.18
C MET A 192 -3.95 15.31 9.52
N GLY A 193 -3.93 15.62 10.81
CA GLY A 193 -4.15 16.97 11.29
C GLY A 193 -2.97 17.92 11.11
N LYS A 194 -3.26 19.13 10.62
CA LYS A 194 -2.31 20.24 10.45
C LYS A 194 -2.57 21.28 11.54
N VAL A 195 -1.51 21.91 12.03
CA VAL A 195 -1.62 22.97 13.04
C VAL A 195 -1.50 24.31 12.35
N CYS A 196 -2.51 25.16 12.46
CA CYS A 196 -2.43 26.53 11.95
C CYS A 196 -1.65 27.40 12.94
N PRO A 197 -0.61 28.15 12.52
CA PRO A 197 0.16 29.00 13.44
C PRO A 197 -0.54 30.32 13.79
N HIS A 198 -1.62 30.67 13.10
CA HIS A 198 -2.40 31.90 13.30
C HIS A 198 -3.91 31.57 13.37
N ASP A 199 -4.70 32.53 13.85
CA ASP A 199 -6.15 32.44 13.80
C ASP A 199 -6.61 32.43 12.33
N ASP A 200 -7.59 31.59 12.00
CA ASP A 200 -8.11 31.43 10.64
C ASP A 200 -9.61 31.14 10.65
N ILE A 201 -10.25 31.15 9.48
CA ILE A 201 -11.65 30.77 9.28
C ILE A 201 -11.73 29.61 8.29
N ILE A 202 -12.10 28.42 8.78
CA ILE A 202 -12.24 27.21 7.97
C ILE A 202 -13.72 26.82 7.91
N CYS A 203 -14.28 26.73 6.70
CA CYS A 203 -15.69 26.44 6.48
C CYS A 203 -16.64 27.37 7.27
N GLY A 204 -16.26 28.64 7.43
CA GLY A 204 -17.02 29.63 8.20
C GLY A 204 -16.83 29.56 9.72
N VAL A 205 -16.03 28.61 10.22
CA VAL A 205 -15.73 28.44 11.66
C VAL A 205 -14.41 29.09 11.99
N LYS A 206 -14.39 29.95 13.03
CA LYS A 206 -13.14 30.52 13.55
C LYS A 206 -12.30 29.43 14.22
N VAL A 207 -11.07 29.27 13.76
CA VAL A 207 -10.08 28.33 14.27
C VAL A 207 -8.94 29.13 14.91
N PRO A 208 -8.77 29.07 16.24
CA PRO A 208 -7.67 29.75 16.90
C PRO A 208 -6.30 29.19 16.49
N ALA A 209 -5.29 30.03 16.56
CA ALA A 209 -3.89 29.65 16.42
C ALA A 209 -3.55 28.43 17.30
N ASN A 210 -2.67 27.57 16.79
CA ASN A 210 -2.23 26.32 17.40
C ASN A 210 -3.32 25.23 17.53
N THR A 211 -4.45 25.39 16.85
CA THR A 211 -5.45 24.31 16.74
C THR A 211 -5.05 23.30 15.67
N LYS A 212 -5.11 22.01 16.00
CA LYS A 212 -4.90 20.90 15.05
C LYS A 212 -6.20 20.61 14.30
N VAL A 213 -6.22 20.88 12.99
CA VAL A 213 -7.36 20.66 12.10
C VAL A 213 -7.07 19.47 11.19
N ALA A 214 -7.97 18.49 11.16
CA ALA A 214 -7.86 17.28 10.35
C ALA A 214 -9.15 17.02 9.58
N TRP A 215 -9.08 16.18 8.55
CA TRP A 215 -10.27 15.62 7.90
C TRP A 215 -10.42 14.13 8.25
N SER A 216 -11.64 13.64 8.16
CA SER A 216 -11.93 12.20 8.23
C SER A 216 -11.91 11.63 6.81
N ALA A 217 -10.84 10.91 6.47
CA ALA A 217 -10.70 10.28 5.16
C ALA A 217 -11.90 9.35 4.89
N LEU A 218 -12.26 8.49 5.85
CA LEU A 218 -13.38 7.57 5.71
C LEU A 218 -14.71 8.29 5.48
N ALA A 219 -15.00 9.38 6.20
CA ALA A 219 -16.25 10.12 6.02
C ALA A 219 -16.34 10.76 4.63
N ILE A 220 -15.24 11.37 4.15
CA ILE A 220 -15.20 11.96 2.81
C ILE A 220 -15.40 10.89 1.75
N MET A 221 -14.71 9.76 1.87
CA MET A 221 -14.80 8.67 0.89
C MET A 221 -16.18 8.01 0.86
N ARG A 222 -16.98 8.14 1.91
CA ARG A 222 -18.37 7.64 1.99
C ARG A 222 -19.42 8.73 1.76
N ASN A 223 -19.01 9.95 1.39
CA ASN A 223 -19.95 11.04 1.17
C ASN A 223 -20.85 10.77 -0.04
N ARG A 224 -22.15 10.53 0.20
CA ARG A 224 -23.16 10.29 -0.83
C ARG A 224 -23.37 11.47 -1.77
N SER A 225 -23.14 12.69 -1.30
CA SER A 225 -23.24 13.87 -2.16
C SER A 225 -22.14 13.89 -3.22
N ILE A 226 -21.03 13.15 -3.05
CA ILE A 226 -19.87 13.08 -3.96
C ILE A 226 -19.81 11.74 -4.71
N PHE A 227 -20.12 10.64 -4.02
CA PHE A 227 -20.05 9.29 -4.56
C PHE A 227 -21.44 8.66 -4.78
N GLY A 228 -22.51 9.46 -4.79
CA GLY A 228 -23.86 8.96 -5.03
C GLY A 228 -24.44 8.15 -3.87
N GLU A 229 -25.72 7.78 -3.97
CA GLU A 229 -26.45 7.10 -2.88
C GLU A 229 -25.84 5.76 -2.47
N ASN A 230 -25.22 5.06 -3.41
CA ASN A 230 -24.51 3.79 -3.19
C ASN A 230 -23.03 3.98 -2.80
N ALA A 231 -22.63 5.12 -2.21
CA ALA A 231 -21.25 5.36 -1.74
C ALA A 231 -20.74 4.27 -0.76
N ASP A 232 -21.65 3.55 -0.11
CA ASP A 232 -21.32 2.45 0.79
C ASP A 232 -20.98 1.12 0.07
N VAL A 233 -21.25 1.03 -1.23
CA VAL A 233 -21.08 -0.15 -2.08
C VAL A 233 -19.80 -0.06 -2.91
N TYR A 234 -19.14 -1.20 -3.14
CA TYR A 234 -18.02 -1.30 -4.08
C TYR A 234 -18.55 -1.33 -5.50
N ASP A 235 -18.42 -0.21 -6.21
CA ASP A 235 -18.95 -0.03 -7.55
C ASP A 235 -17.90 0.70 -8.41
N PRO A 236 -16.99 -0.03 -9.09
CA PRO A 236 -16.02 0.57 -10.00
C PRO A 236 -16.67 1.31 -11.17
N GLN A 237 -17.89 0.92 -11.58
CA GLN A 237 -18.59 1.50 -12.72
C GLN A 237 -18.81 3.00 -12.54
N ARG A 238 -18.94 3.48 -11.30
CA ARG A 238 -19.07 4.92 -11.00
C ARG A 238 -17.98 5.79 -11.59
N TRP A 239 -16.77 5.25 -11.77
CA TRP A 239 -15.63 6.00 -12.30
C TRP A 239 -15.66 6.07 -13.83
N ILE A 240 -16.36 5.13 -14.46
CA ILE A 240 -16.55 5.02 -15.90
C ILE A 240 -17.76 5.86 -16.33
N ASP A 241 -18.89 5.70 -15.65
CA ASP A 241 -20.17 6.28 -16.05
C ASP A 241 -20.36 7.75 -15.62
N ALA A 242 -19.56 8.23 -14.66
CA ALA A 242 -19.72 9.60 -14.15
C ALA A 242 -19.48 10.65 -15.25
N PRO A 243 -20.40 11.62 -15.43
CA PRO A 243 -20.17 12.77 -16.28
C PRO A 243 -18.90 13.52 -15.88
N ILE A 244 -18.24 14.19 -16.85
CA ILE A 244 -16.92 14.82 -16.66
C ILE A 244 -16.87 15.72 -15.41
N GLU A 245 -17.86 16.60 -15.22
CA GLU A 245 -17.86 17.51 -14.07
C GLU A 245 -18.02 16.77 -12.74
N ARG A 246 -18.86 15.73 -12.71
CA ARG A 246 -19.01 14.87 -11.54
C ARG A 246 -17.72 14.09 -11.24
N ARG A 247 -17.09 13.56 -12.29
CA ARG A 247 -15.81 12.84 -12.18
C ARG A 247 -14.69 13.72 -11.63
N ARG A 248 -14.63 15.00 -12.02
CA ARG A 248 -13.65 15.96 -11.45
C ARG A 248 -13.84 16.15 -9.94
N GLU A 249 -15.07 16.30 -9.47
CA GLU A 249 -15.37 16.42 -8.04
C GLU A 249 -15.01 15.15 -7.27
N MET A 250 -15.33 13.98 -7.84
CA MET A 250 -14.97 12.67 -7.30
C MET A 250 -13.44 12.52 -7.21
N ASP A 251 -12.71 12.88 -8.26
CA ASP A 251 -11.24 12.80 -8.32
C ASP A 251 -10.56 13.74 -7.32
N ALA A 252 -11.06 14.97 -7.18
CA ALA A 252 -10.56 15.92 -6.20
C ALA A 252 -10.72 15.40 -4.76
N SER A 253 -11.90 14.83 -4.46
CA SER A 253 -12.20 14.27 -3.14
C SER A 253 -11.40 13.00 -2.87
N TYR A 254 -11.33 12.11 -3.86
CA TYR A 254 -10.55 10.88 -3.81
C TYR A 254 -9.04 11.12 -3.65
N GLY A 255 -8.51 12.20 -4.23
CA GLY A 255 -7.12 12.61 -4.05
C GLY A 255 -6.69 12.67 -2.57
N LEU A 256 -7.63 12.97 -1.67
CA LEU A 256 -7.39 13.00 -0.22
C LEU A 256 -7.02 11.63 0.40
N VAL A 257 -7.22 10.50 -0.30
CA VAL A 257 -6.66 9.19 0.11
C VAL A 257 -5.14 9.25 0.23
N PHE A 258 -4.49 10.03 -0.64
CA PHE A 258 -3.05 10.25 -0.63
C PHE A 258 -2.68 11.62 -0.04
N ALA A 259 -3.63 12.33 0.59
CA ALA A 259 -3.55 13.75 0.86
C ALA A 259 -3.24 14.58 -0.42
N THR A 260 -3.14 15.90 -0.29
CA THR A 260 -2.96 16.80 -1.44
C THR A 260 -2.10 18.01 -1.09
N GLY A 261 -1.56 18.65 -2.13
CA GLY A 261 -0.67 19.79 -2.08
C GLY A 261 0.81 19.40 -2.04
N THR A 262 1.67 20.36 -2.36
CA THR A 262 3.12 20.13 -2.56
C THR A 262 3.86 19.61 -1.34
N ARG A 263 3.38 19.93 -0.13
CA ARG A 263 4.03 19.55 1.14
C ARG A 263 3.49 18.26 1.75
N TRP A 264 2.23 17.91 1.47
CA TRP A 264 1.50 16.90 2.26
C TRP A 264 1.04 15.70 1.45
N GLU A 265 1.17 15.73 0.12
CA GLU A 265 0.88 14.57 -0.72
C GLU A 265 1.81 13.39 -0.37
N CYS A 266 1.24 12.18 -0.38
CA CYS A 266 1.97 10.95 -0.13
C CYS A 266 3.09 10.75 -1.16
N LEU A 267 4.33 10.70 -0.68
CA LEU A 267 5.51 10.47 -1.52
C LEU A 267 5.44 9.14 -2.28
N GLY A 268 4.81 8.13 -1.67
CA GLY A 268 4.67 6.79 -2.24
C GLY A 268 3.54 6.64 -3.26
N LYS A 269 2.76 7.69 -3.58
CA LYS A 269 1.56 7.60 -4.43
C LYS A 269 1.84 6.90 -5.76
N ARG A 270 2.87 7.33 -6.50
CA ARG A 270 3.21 6.73 -7.80
C ARG A 270 3.63 5.27 -7.66
N LEU A 271 4.46 4.94 -6.68
CA LEU A 271 4.89 3.58 -6.41
C LEU A 271 3.70 2.68 -6.04
N ALA A 272 2.77 3.17 -5.22
CA ALA A 272 1.56 2.45 -4.87
C ALA A 272 0.70 2.12 -6.10
N TYR A 273 0.49 3.06 -7.04
CA TYR A 273 -0.25 2.75 -8.27
C TYR A 273 0.47 1.74 -9.16
N ILE A 274 1.81 1.81 -9.27
CA ILE A 274 2.61 0.82 -10.00
C ILE A 274 2.42 -0.57 -9.37
N GLU A 275 2.58 -0.66 -8.05
CA GLU A 275 2.44 -1.92 -7.32
C GLU A 275 1.02 -2.49 -7.43
N LEU A 276 0.00 -1.66 -7.22
CA LEU A 276 -1.40 -2.05 -7.31
C LEU A 276 -1.76 -2.47 -8.73
N GLY A 277 -1.49 -1.62 -9.72
CA GLY A 277 -1.79 -1.87 -11.13
C GLY A 277 -1.12 -3.14 -11.64
N LYS A 278 0.18 -3.28 -11.43
CA LYS A 278 0.91 -4.47 -11.90
C LYS A 278 0.50 -5.71 -11.13
N THR A 279 0.40 -5.65 -9.81
CA THR A 279 0.01 -6.84 -9.03
C THR A 279 -1.41 -7.27 -9.40
N ILE A 280 -2.36 -6.34 -9.54
CA ILE A 280 -3.75 -6.64 -9.89
C ILE A 280 -3.92 -6.99 -11.38
N PHE A 281 -3.05 -6.52 -12.28
CA PHE A 281 -3.04 -7.00 -13.66
C PHE A 281 -2.55 -8.44 -13.75
N GLU A 282 -1.47 -8.77 -13.04
CA GLU A 282 -1.01 -10.17 -12.91
C GLU A 282 -2.05 -11.04 -12.12
N VAL A 283 -3.13 -10.40 -11.65
CA VAL A 283 -4.38 -10.96 -11.10
C VAL A 283 -5.48 -11.14 -12.18
N GLY A 284 -5.16 -11.26 -13.47
CA GLY A 284 -6.08 -11.81 -14.48
C GLY A 284 -5.35 -12.38 -15.71
N ALA A 285 -5.72 -13.58 -16.17
CA ALA A 285 -5.53 -14.16 -17.53
C ALA A 285 -4.13 -14.18 -18.22
N ILE A 286 -3.79 -14.97 -19.24
CA ILE A 286 -4.35 -16.13 -19.97
C ILE A 286 -3.16 -16.88 -20.64
N SER A 287 -3.47 -18.06 -21.17
CA SER A 287 -2.80 -18.91 -22.17
C SER A 287 -1.70 -18.33 -23.08
N HIS A 288 -0.80 -19.25 -23.45
CA HIS A 288 0.21 -19.22 -24.52
C HIS A 288 1.43 -18.30 -24.36
N VAL A 289 2.50 -18.84 -23.74
CA VAL A 289 3.87 -18.65 -24.24
C VAL A 289 4.69 -19.93 -23.94
N PRO A 290 5.31 -20.58 -24.94
CA PRO A 290 6.25 -21.67 -24.70
C PRO A 290 7.68 -21.12 -24.61
N ARG A 291 8.40 -21.37 -23.50
CA ARG A 291 9.83 -21.81 -23.44
C ARG A 291 10.55 -21.47 -22.11
N PRO A 292 11.68 -22.16 -21.81
CA PRO A 292 12.12 -22.42 -20.45
C PRO A 292 13.37 -21.61 -20.10
N VAL A 293 13.32 -20.75 -19.08
CA VAL A 293 14.52 -20.38 -18.32
C VAL A 293 14.11 -20.03 -16.88
N VAL A 294 14.92 -20.55 -15.97
CA VAL A 294 14.91 -20.46 -14.52
C VAL A 294 14.95 -18.99 -14.03
N LEU A 295 14.27 -18.76 -12.90
CA LEU A 295 14.41 -17.61 -11.99
C LEU A 295 13.65 -16.31 -12.29
N ILE A 296 12.30 -16.35 -12.32
CA ILE A 296 11.43 -15.27 -11.80
C ILE A 296 10.18 -15.92 -11.21
N ARG A 297 10.20 -16.30 -9.91
CA ARG A 297 8.97 -16.60 -9.15
C ARG A 297 8.31 -15.29 -8.68
N ILE A 298 8.05 -14.36 -9.60
CA ILE A 298 7.11 -13.27 -9.31
C ILE A 298 5.73 -13.92 -9.32
N LEU A 299 5.10 -13.89 -8.15
CA LEU A 299 3.74 -14.32 -7.83
C LEU A 299 2.74 -14.02 -8.97
N GLN A 300 2.54 -14.98 -9.89
CA GLN A 300 1.48 -14.97 -10.91
C GLN A 300 0.14 -15.39 -10.27
N LEU A 301 -0.36 -14.56 -9.35
CA LEU A 301 -1.36 -14.97 -8.36
C LEU A 301 -2.72 -15.32 -8.95
N PHE A 302 -3.37 -14.49 -9.78
CA PHE A 302 -4.68 -14.88 -10.35
C PHE A 302 -4.63 -15.15 -11.85
N ARG A 303 -3.51 -14.84 -12.52
CA ARG A 303 -3.22 -15.38 -13.85
C ARG A 303 -3.43 -16.90 -13.94
N ARG A 304 -3.17 -17.62 -12.85
CA ARG A 304 -3.29 -19.09 -12.79
C ARG A 304 -4.39 -19.57 -11.86
N PHE A 305 -4.96 -18.70 -11.03
CA PHE A 305 -5.78 -19.15 -9.91
C PHE A 305 -7.02 -18.28 -9.68
N ASP A 306 -8.14 -18.92 -9.37
CA ASP A 306 -9.32 -18.28 -8.81
C ASP A 306 -9.21 -18.19 -7.30
N PHE A 307 -9.84 -17.15 -6.74
CA PHE A 307 -9.78 -16.86 -5.32
C PHE A 307 -11.19 -16.88 -4.77
N ALA A 308 -11.37 -17.63 -3.70
CA ALA A 308 -12.58 -17.62 -2.90
C ALA A 308 -12.18 -17.38 -1.44
N MET A 309 -12.95 -16.56 -0.74
CA MET A 309 -12.78 -16.45 0.72
C MET A 309 -13.09 -17.81 1.36
N VAL A 310 -12.22 -18.26 2.27
CA VAL A 310 -12.43 -19.54 2.98
C VAL A 310 -13.67 -19.45 3.87
N ASP A 311 -13.87 -18.31 4.52
CA ASP A 311 -15.07 -17.99 5.30
C ASP A 311 -15.79 -16.80 4.63
N PRO A 312 -16.88 -17.02 3.88
CA PRO A 312 -17.62 -15.92 3.25
C PRO A 312 -18.45 -15.10 4.25
N ILE A 313 -18.70 -15.61 5.46
CA ILE A 313 -19.49 -14.92 6.49
C ILE A 313 -18.60 -13.94 7.25
N VAL A 314 -17.39 -14.37 7.61
CA VAL A 314 -16.38 -13.55 8.28
C VAL A 314 -15.08 -13.61 7.48
N PRO A 315 -15.01 -12.89 6.33
CA PRO A 315 -13.90 -13.01 5.37
C PRO A 315 -12.55 -12.61 5.95
N PHE A 316 -12.54 -11.66 6.88
CA PHE A 316 -11.39 -11.30 7.68
C PHE A 316 -11.83 -10.46 8.88
N ARG A 317 -10.96 -10.36 9.88
CA ARG A 317 -11.07 -9.37 10.95
C ARG A 317 -10.23 -8.17 10.59
N TRP A 318 -10.65 -6.98 10.99
CA TRP A 318 -9.86 -5.78 10.80
C TRP A 318 -9.90 -4.90 12.04
N ALA A 319 -8.87 -4.07 12.17
CA ALA A 319 -8.82 -3.04 13.17
C ALA A 319 -8.22 -1.77 12.55
N ASN A 320 -8.75 -0.61 12.93
CA ASN A 320 -8.21 0.67 12.52
C ASN A 320 -7.77 1.45 13.74
N HIS A 321 -6.51 1.87 13.74
CA HIS A 321 -5.98 2.79 14.74
C HIS A 321 -5.50 4.09 14.10
N GLY A 322 -5.74 4.27 12.81
CA GLY A 322 -5.26 5.34 11.95
C GLY A 322 -4.58 4.78 10.69
N LEU A 323 -3.98 3.60 10.79
CA LEU A 323 -3.75 2.67 9.70
C LEU A 323 -4.66 1.47 9.91
N THR A 324 -5.09 0.85 8.82
CA THR A 324 -5.91 -0.34 8.90
C THR A 324 -5.06 -1.60 8.82
N ALA A 325 -5.33 -2.55 9.70
CA ALA A 325 -4.74 -3.87 9.70
C ALA A 325 -5.81 -4.93 9.46
N HIS A 326 -5.52 -5.92 8.61
CA HIS A 326 -6.36 -7.09 8.37
C HIS A 326 -5.74 -8.34 8.96
N PHE A 327 -6.58 -9.20 9.54
CA PHE A 327 -6.18 -10.43 10.19
C PHE A 327 -7.05 -11.58 9.69
N GLY A 328 -6.41 -12.71 9.40
CA GLY A 328 -7.11 -13.95 9.05
C GLY A 328 -7.88 -13.90 7.73
N MET A 329 -7.43 -13.10 6.76
CA MET A 329 -7.97 -13.11 5.40
C MET A 329 -7.49 -14.36 4.65
N ASN A 330 -8.10 -15.49 4.97
CA ASN A 330 -7.74 -16.77 4.37
C ASN A 330 -8.47 -16.94 3.03
N VAL A 331 -7.70 -17.21 1.99
CA VAL A 331 -8.21 -17.37 0.62
C VAL A 331 -7.92 -18.79 0.14
N ARG A 332 -8.92 -19.43 -0.44
CA ARG A 332 -8.73 -20.64 -1.23
C ARG A 332 -8.33 -20.21 -2.63
N ILE A 333 -7.24 -20.80 -3.09
CA ILE A 333 -6.64 -20.53 -4.39
C ILE A 333 -6.78 -21.79 -5.23
N THR A 334 -7.57 -21.75 -6.31
CA THR A 334 -7.78 -22.91 -7.20
C THR A 334 -7.16 -22.65 -8.56
N ARG A 335 -6.29 -23.55 -9.02
CA ARG A 335 -5.72 -23.42 -10.37
C ARG A 335 -6.86 -23.53 -11.38
N ARG A 336 -6.95 -22.62 -12.33
CA ARG A 336 -7.92 -22.72 -13.42
C ARG A 336 -7.61 -23.96 -14.28
N VAL A 337 -8.59 -24.84 -14.46
CA VAL A 337 -8.49 -26.06 -15.28
C VAL A 337 -9.22 -25.82 -16.61
N GLY A 338 -8.60 -26.17 -17.74
CA GLY A 338 -9.20 -26.02 -19.08
C GLY A 338 -8.39 -25.18 -20.09
N LEU A 339 -7.13 -24.85 -19.80
CA LEU A 339 -6.26 -24.10 -20.73
C LEU A 339 -5.05 -24.92 -21.23
N ASP A 340 -4.86 -26.11 -20.66
CA ASP A 340 -3.95 -27.14 -21.15
C ASP A 340 -4.87 -28.23 -21.74
N GLY A 341 -4.83 -28.45 -23.06
CA GLY A 341 -5.61 -29.47 -23.74
C GLY A 341 -5.11 -30.89 -23.44
N GLU A 342 -5.05 -31.26 -22.15
CA GLU A 342 -4.89 -32.65 -21.74
C GLU A 342 -6.28 -33.17 -21.34
N GLU A 343 -6.85 -33.97 -22.23
CA GLU A 343 -7.85 -34.96 -21.85
C GLU A 343 -7.31 -35.75 -20.67
N ALA A 344 -8.18 -35.95 -19.67
CA ALA A 344 -7.92 -36.88 -18.60
C ALA A 344 -7.69 -38.28 -19.20
N SER A 345 -6.48 -38.78 -19.06
CA SER A 345 -6.16 -40.22 -19.07
C SER A 345 -5.33 -40.57 -17.86
#